data_AF-A0A7M3UHC5-F1
#
_entry.id   AF-A0A7M3UHC5-F1
#
_cell.length_a   1.000
_cell.length_b   1.000
_cell.length_c   1.000
_cell.angle_alpha   90.00
_cell.angle_beta   90.00
_cell.angle_gamma   90.00
#
_symmetry.space_group_name_H-M   'P 1'
#
loop_
_entity.id
_entity.type
_entity.pdbx_description
1 polymer ?
#
loop_
_entity_poly.entity_id
_entity_poly.type
_entity_poly.pdbx_seq_one_letter_code
_entity_poly.pdbx_strand_id
1 'polypeptide(L)'
;DIEVISNASCTTNCLAPLAKVIHDNFTIIEGLMTTIHSYTATQKTVDGPSAKDWRGGRTAAQNIIPSSTGAAKAVGKVIPSLNGKLTGMSMRVPTPNVSVVDLTCRIEKGAKYDEIKAVIKKAAEGELKGIMSYSEDDLVSTDLNGDNHSSIFDAKAGISLNDNFVKLVAWYD
;
A
#
# COMPACT_ATOMS: atom_id res chain seq x y z
N ASP A 1 -15.41 22.88 -14.87
CA ASP A 1 -14.88 22.77 -13.49
C ASP A 1 -15.53 21.59 -12.77
N ILE A 2 -14.77 20.88 -11.92
CA ILE A 2 -15.29 19.77 -11.11
C ILE A 2 -15.62 20.33 -9.72
N GLU A 3 -16.90 20.38 -9.38
CA GLU A 3 -17.38 20.98 -8.12
C GLU A 3 -17.18 20.07 -6.89
N VAL A 4 -17.08 18.75 -7.11
CA VAL A 4 -16.94 17.76 -6.03
C VAL A 4 -15.86 16.74 -6.40
N ILE A 5 -14.83 16.63 -5.57
CA ILE A 5 -13.71 15.70 -5.75
C ILE A 5 -13.54 14.78 -4.54
N SER A 6 -12.87 13.64 -4.76
CA SER A 6 -12.49 12.69 -3.70
C SER A 6 -10.99 12.51 -3.70
N ASN A 7 -10.35 12.59 -2.53
CA ASN A 7 -8.92 12.31 -2.36
C ASN A 7 -8.61 10.81 -2.16
N ALA A 8 -9.51 9.94 -2.64
CA ALA A 8 -9.45 8.50 -2.45
C ALA A 8 -9.31 8.09 -0.96
N SER A 9 -8.45 7.10 -0.66
CA SER A 9 -8.19 6.57 0.69
C SER A 9 -6.70 6.59 1.01
N CYS A 10 -6.33 6.48 2.28
CA CYS A 10 -4.92 6.36 2.72
C CYS A 10 -4.19 5.23 1.96
N THR A 11 -4.75 4.02 1.92
CA THR A 11 -4.15 2.89 1.20
C THR A 11 -4.04 3.12 -0.31
N THR A 12 -4.99 3.84 -0.94
CA THR A 12 -4.87 4.20 -2.37
C THR A 12 -3.75 5.20 -2.60
N ASN A 13 -3.61 6.21 -1.72
CA ASN A 13 -2.51 7.18 -1.79
C ASN A 13 -1.14 6.53 -1.55
N CYS A 14 -1.06 5.48 -0.74
CA CYS A 14 0.16 4.69 -0.61
C CYS A 14 0.44 3.83 -1.85
N LEU A 15 -0.56 3.12 -2.36
CA LEU A 15 -0.35 2.14 -3.43
C LEU A 15 -0.19 2.77 -4.81
N ALA A 16 -0.93 3.83 -5.13
CA ALA A 16 -0.97 4.39 -6.49
C ALA A 16 0.38 4.96 -6.97
N PRO A 17 1.13 5.74 -6.17
CA PRO A 17 2.45 6.22 -6.57
C PRO A 17 3.42 5.07 -6.82
N LEU A 18 3.45 4.06 -5.92
CA LEU A 18 4.30 2.88 -6.08
C LEU A 18 3.93 2.10 -7.36
N ALA A 19 2.64 1.85 -7.56
CA ALA A 19 2.15 1.14 -8.74
C ALA A 19 2.46 1.91 -10.03
N LYS A 20 2.36 3.24 -10.02
CA LYS A 20 2.73 4.09 -11.17
C LYS A 20 4.19 3.89 -11.55
N VAL A 21 5.12 4.03 -10.59
CA VAL A 21 6.56 3.90 -10.86
C VAL A 21 6.89 2.52 -11.44
N ILE A 22 6.34 1.46 -10.85
CA ILE A 22 6.57 0.09 -11.33
C ILE A 22 5.94 -0.13 -12.71
N HIS A 23 4.72 0.37 -12.93
CA HIS A 23 4.03 0.19 -14.20
C HIS A 23 4.72 0.93 -15.35
N ASP A 24 5.16 2.16 -15.13
CA ASP A 24 5.80 2.97 -16.16
C ASP A 24 7.16 2.38 -16.59
N ASN A 25 7.89 1.76 -15.67
CA ASN A 25 9.21 1.19 -15.94
C ASN A 25 9.15 -0.27 -16.43
N PHE A 26 8.28 -1.10 -15.83
CA PHE A 26 8.30 -2.56 -16.03
C PHE A 26 6.99 -3.18 -16.52
N THR A 27 5.93 -2.38 -16.69
CA THR A 27 4.55 -2.82 -17.00
C THR A 27 4.03 -3.88 -16.02
N ILE A 28 3.20 -3.47 -15.06
CA ILE A 28 2.42 -4.41 -14.25
C ILE A 28 1.42 -5.18 -15.14
N ILE A 29 1.53 -6.51 -15.14
CA ILE A 29 0.57 -7.43 -15.76
C ILE A 29 -0.65 -7.59 -14.85
N GLU A 30 -0.39 -7.93 -13.59
CA GLU A 30 -1.39 -8.10 -12.53
C GLU A 30 -0.74 -7.97 -11.15
N GLY A 31 -1.54 -7.67 -10.13
CA GLY A 31 -1.04 -7.59 -8.76
C GLY A 31 -2.13 -7.79 -7.70
N LEU A 32 -1.71 -8.38 -6.59
CA LEU A 32 -2.49 -8.55 -5.38
C LEU A 32 -1.84 -7.75 -4.25
N MET A 33 -2.65 -6.94 -3.59
CA MET A 33 -2.23 -6.12 -2.46
C MET A 33 -2.83 -6.64 -1.15
N THR A 34 -2.00 -6.70 -0.12
CA THR A 34 -2.45 -6.76 1.27
C THR A 34 -1.99 -5.50 1.97
N THR A 35 -2.88 -4.82 2.67
CA THR A 35 -2.43 -3.80 3.63
C THR A 35 -2.55 -4.34 5.05
N ILE A 36 -1.43 -4.34 5.78
CA ILE A 36 -1.44 -4.53 7.22
C ILE A 36 -1.66 -3.15 7.80
N HIS A 37 -2.86 -2.95 8.33
CA HIS A 37 -3.36 -1.61 8.63
C HIS A 37 -3.64 -1.47 10.11
N SER A 38 -3.21 -0.36 10.70
CA SER A 38 -3.61 0.01 12.06
C SER A 38 -5.13 0.02 12.23
N TYR A 39 -5.60 -0.23 13.46
CA TYR A 39 -7.03 -0.18 13.72
C TYR A 39 -7.56 1.25 13.62
N THR A 40 -8.86 1.41 13.36
CA THR A 40 -9.48 2.73 13.21
C THR A 40 -10.68 2.93 14.13
N ALA A 41 -11.21 4.15 14.15
CA ALA A 41 -12.37 4.53 14.96
C ALA A 41 -13.66 3.71 14.68
N THR A 42 -13.73 2.98 13.56
CA THR A 42 -14.90 2.14 13.26
C THR A 42 -14.89 0.80 14.00
N GLN A 43 -13.73 0.35 14.49
CA GLN A 43 -13.58 -0.90 15.24
C GLN A 43 -14.01 -0.76 16.70
N LYS A 44 -14.05 -1.86 17.45
CA LYS A 44 -14.60 -1.92 18.81
C LYS A 44 -13.52 -2.21 19.85
N THR A 45 -13.62 -1.59 21.02
CA THR A 45 -12.71 -1.80 22.15
C THR A 45 -12.84 -3.20 22.75
N VAL A 46 -14.04 -3.77 22.69
CA VAL A 46 -14.38 -5.16 23.04
C VAL A 46 -15.36 -5.71 22.00
N ASP A 47 -15.55 -7.02 21.94
CA ASP A 47 -16.51 -7.66 21.05
C ASP A 47 -17.90 -7.00 21.14
N GLY A 48 -18.42 -6.53 20.00
CA GLY A 48 -19.69 -5.83 19.93
C GLY A 48 -20.32 -5.82 18.53
N PRO A 49 -21.55 -5.30 18.40
CA PRO A 49 -22.28 -5.32 17.14
C PRO A 49 -21.59 -4.51 16.03
N SER A 50 -21.49 -5.10 14.84
CA SER A 50 -21.05 -4.42 13.62
C SER A 50 -21.85 -4.94 12.42
N ALA A 51 -22.92 -4.21 12.07
CA ALA A 51 -23.98 -4.70 11.18
C ALA A 51 -23.51 -5.06 9.75
N LYS A 52 -22.50 -4.34 9.24
CA LYS A 52 -22.00 -4.50 7.87
C LYS A 52 -20.66 -5.23 7.77
N ASP A 53 -19.98 -5.41 8.91
CA ASP A 53 -18.67 -6.07 8.99
C ASP A 53 -18.55 -6.80 10.33
N TRP A 54 -18.98 -8.06 10.37
CA TRP A 54 -18.96 -8.85 11.60
C TRP A 54 -17.56 -9.01 12.18
N ARG A 55 -16.52 -9.07 11.33
CA ARG A 55 -15.13 -9.18 11.79
C ARG A 55 -14.67 -7.88 12.43
N GLY A 56 -15.04 -6.74 11.87
CA GLY A 56 -14.79 -5.41 12.46
C GLY A 56 -15.48 -5.13 13.80
N GLY A 57 -16.43 -5.98 14.21
CA GLY A 57 -17.05 -5.94 15.54
C GLY A 57 -16.23 -6.58 16.65
N ARG A 58 -15.16 -7.32 16.31
CA ARG A 58 -14.30 -8.00 17.29
C ARG A 58 -13.32 -7.04 17.95
N THR A 59 -12.87 -7.34 19.17
CA THR A 59 -11.94 -6.53 19.96
C THR A 59 -10.69 -6.12 19.14
N ALA A 60 -10.56 -4.83 18.83
CA ALA A 60 -9.54 -4.30 17.92
C ALA A 60 -8.10 -4.55 18.40
N ALA A 61 -7.84 -4.32 19.68
CA ALA A 61 -6.49 -4.41 20.26
C ALA A 61 -6.04 -5.84 20.58
N GLN A 62 -6.85 -6.86 20.26
CA GLN A 62 -6.55 -8.27 20.58
C GLN A 62 -6.59 -9.19 19.36
N ASN A 63 -6.91 -8.67 18.17
CA ASN A 63 -7.14 -9.49 17.00
C ASN A 63 -6.36 -8.98 15.79
N ILE A 64 -5.97 -9.92 14.94
CA ILE A 64 -5.70 -9.65 13.53
C ILE A 64 -7.03 -9.86 12.80
N ILE A 65 -7.62 -8.78 12.27
CA ILE A 65 -8.98 -8.78 11.72
C ILE A 65 -8.91 -8.61 10.20
N PRO A 66 -9.16 -9.67 9.41
CA PRO A 66 -9.21 -9.53 7.97
C PRO A 66 -10.44 -8.71 7.54
N SER A 67 -10.25 -7.80 6.59
CA SER A 67 -11.29 -6.92 6.07
C SER A 67 -11.14 -6.73 4.56
N SER A 68 -12.27 -6.57 3.85
CA SER A 68 -12.27 -6.23 2.43
C SER A 68 -11.90 -4.76 2.22
N THR A 69 -11.27 -4.44 1.09
CA THR A 69 -10.96 -3.06 0.73
C THR A 69 -11.08 -2.85 -0.77
N GLY A 70 -11.59 -1.68 -1.16
CA GLY A 70 -11.64 -1.24 -2.55
C GLY A 70 -10.36 -0.51 -3.00
N ALA A 71 -9.39 -0.28 -2.11
CA ALA A 71 -8.27 0.62 -2.35
C ALA A 71 -7.40 0.24 -3.55
N ALA A 72 -7.07 -1.05 -3.71
CA ALA A 72 -6.30 -1.53 -4.87
C ALA A 72 -7.09 -1.43 -6.18
N LYS A 73 -8.40 -1.74 -6.16
CA LYS A 73 -9.26 -1.55 -7.34
C LYS A 73 -9.37 -0.07 -7.72
N ALA A 74 -9.36 0.84 -6.74
CA ALA A 74 -9.44 2.27 -6.96
C ALA A 74 -8.18 2.84 -7.65
N VAL A 75 -7.03 2.16 -7.58
CA VAL A 75 -5.84 2.53 -8.36
C VAL A 75 -6.16 2.55 -9.86
N GLY A 76 -6.97 1.60 -10.35
CA GLY A 76 -7.42 1.58 -11.73
C GLY A 76 -8.28 2.78 -12.17
N LYS A 77 -8.82 3.57 -11.23
CA LYS A 77 -9.55 4.81 -11.53
C LYS A 77 -8.60 5.99 -11.73
N VAL A 78 -7.50 6.05 -10.98
CA VAL A 78 -6.51 7.13 -11.05
C VAL A 78 -5.35 6.82 -12.01
N ILE A 79 -5.13 5.54 -12.31
CA ILE A 79 -4.19 5.04 -13.32
C ILE A 79 -4.98 4.10 -14.24
N PRO A 80 -5.66 4.61 -15.28
CA PRO A 80 -6.57 3.82 -16.12
C PRO A 80 -5.92 2.59 -16.79
N SER A 81 -4.62 2.62 -17.08
CA SER A 81 -3.87 1.49 -17.64
C SER A 81 -3.72 0.29 -16.67
N LEU A 82 -4.03 0.50 -15.39
CA LEU A 82 -4.07 -0.52 -14.34
C LEU A 82 -5.49 -0.98 -14.00
N ASN A 83 -6.52 -0.49 -14.71
CA ASN A 83 -7.90 -0.90 -14.46
C ASN A 83 -8.08 -2.40 -14.67
N GLY A 84 -8.65 -3.08 -13.67
CA GLY A 84 -8.82 -4.54 -13.66
C GLY A 84 -7.56 -5.35 -13.36
N LYS A 85 -6.38 -4.73 -13.22
CA LYS A 85 -5.11 -5.44 -12.96
C LYS A 85 -4.75 -5.56 -11.48
N LEU A 86 -5.34 -4.72 -10.63
CA LEU A 86 -5.04 -4.67 -9.20
C LEU A 86 -6.29 -4.91 -8.36
N THR A 87 -6.17 -5.79 -7.37
CA THR A 87 -7.14 -5.96 -6.29
C THR A 87 -6.40 -6.32 -5.01
N GLY A 88 -7.10 -6.36 -3.88
CA GLY A 88 -6.45 -6.65 -2.61
C GLY A 88 -7.40 -6.80 -1.45
N MET A 89 -6.81 -6.98 -0.28
CA MET A 89 -7.49 -7.12 1.00
C MET A 89 -6.70 -6.41 2.10
N SER A 90 -7.23 -6.39 3.32
CA SER A 90 -6.55 -5.78 4.47
C SER A 90 -6.60 -6.69 5.68
N MET A 91 -5.60 -6.54 6.54
CA MET A 91 -5.51 -7.14 7.87
C MET A 91 -5.39 -6.00 8.87
N ARG A 92 -6.43 -5.77 9.68
CA ARG A 92 -6.37 -4.79 10.77
C ARG A 92 -5.62 -5.39 11.94
N VAL A 93 -4.64 -4.66 12.48
CA VAL A 93 -3.77 -5.16 13.57
C VAL A 93 -3.76 -4.22 14.78
N PRO A 94 -3.34 -4.70 15.98
CA PRO A 94 -3.31 -3.94 17.22
C PRO A 94 -2.26 -2.81 17.32
N THR A 95 -2.10 -2.02 16.27
CA THR A 95 -1.32 -0.78 16.27
C THR A 95 -2.26 0.42 16.12
N PRO A 96 -2.03 1.53 16.84
CA PRO A 96 -2.94 2.67 16.86
C PRO A 96 -2.81 3.57 15.63
N ASN A 97 -1.66 3.55 14.96
CA ASN A 97 -1.35 4.39 13.81
C ASN A 97 -0.23 3.78 12.96
N VAL A 98 -0.08 4.27 11.73
CA VAL A 98 0.84 3.77 10.69
C VAL A 98 0.44 2.40 10.17
N SER A 99 0.57 2.23 8.87
CA SER A 99 0.16 1.05 8.13
C SER A 99 1.17 0.75 7.04
N VAL A 100 1.06 -0.44 6.44
CA VAL A 100 1.96 -0.87 5.38
C VAL A 100 1.19 -1.55 4.27
N VAL A 101 1.59 -1.28 3.04
CA VAL A 101 1.19 -1.97 1.82
C VAL A 101 2.23 -3.03 1.51
N ASP A 102 1.76 -4.25 1.30
CA ASP A 102 2.46 -5.36 0.64
C ASP A 102 1.82 -5.53 -0.74
N LEU A 103 2.55 -5.17 -1.79
CA LEU A 103 2.16 -5.39 -3.18
C LEU A 103 2.95 -6.56 -3.76
N THR A 104 2.26 -7.64 -4.07
CA THR A 104 2.82 -8.73 -4.88
C THR A 104 2.35 -8.57 -6.31
N CYS A 105 3.27 -8.40 -7.25
CA CYS A 105 2.91 -8.15 -8.64
C CYS A 105 3.78 -8.92 -9.63
N ARG A 106 3.20 -9.17 -10.80
CA ARG A 106 3.87 -9.72 -11.96
C ARG A 106 4.16 -8.59 -12.95
N ILE A 107 5.42 -8.46 -13.37
CA ILE A 107 5.89 -7.42 -14.29
C ILE A 107 6.32 -8.03 -15.62
N GLU A 108 6.13 -7.29 -16.72
CA GLU A 108 6.35 -7.79 -18.08
C GLU A 108 7.83 -7.83 -18.46
N LYS A 109 8.57 -6.74 -18.25
CA LYS A 109 9.94 -6.59 -18.78
C LYS A 109 11.01 -7.36 -18.00
N GLY A 110 10.66 -7.90 -16.83
CA GLY A 110 11.60 -8.49 -15.89
C GLY A 110 12.58 -7.46 -15.32
N ALA A 111 12.97 -7.60 -14.06
CA ALA A 111 13.95 -6.73 -13.42
C ALA A 111 14.62 -7.41 -12.22
N LYS A 112 15.91 -7.17 -12.04
CA LYS A 112 16.57 -7.44 -10.77
C LYS A 112 16.04 -6.49 -9.70
N TYR A 113 16.01 -6.95 -8.45
CA TYR A 113 15.46 -6.15 -7.35
C TYR A 113 16.22 -4.81 -7.17
N ASP A 114 17.54 -4.79 -7.44
CA ASP A 114 18.33 -3.56 -7.43
C ASP A 114 17.90 -2.55 -8.51
N GLU A 115 17.45 -3.01 -9.67
CA GLU A 115 16.92 -2.14 -10.73
C GLU A 115 15.56 -1.55 -10.30
N ILE A 116 14.72 -2.35 -9.63
CA ILE A 116 13.46 -1.89 -9.04
C ILE A 116 13.72 -0.81 -7.99
N LYS A 117 14.65 -1.05 -7.07
CA LYS A 117 15.07 -0.06 -6.06
C LYS A 117 15.55 1.24 -6.71
N ALA A 118 16.38 1.15 -7.74
CA ALA A 118 16.94 2.31 -8.42
C ALA A 118 15.86 3.20 -9.06
N VAL A 119 14.86 2.62 -9.73
CA VAL A 119 13.78 3.42 -10.33
C VAL A 119 12.85 4.04 -9.29
N ILE A 120 12.58 3.35 -8.19
CA ILE A 120 11.78 3.91 -7.08
C ILE A 120 12.52 5.05 -6.41
N LYS A 121 13.81 4.86 -6.09
CA LYS A 121 14.65 5.92 -5.52
C LYS A 121 14.68 7.15 -6.41
N LYS A 122 14.88 6.96 -7.72
CA LYS A 122 14.86 8.05 -8.71
C LYS A 122 13.52 8.79 -8.72
N ALA A 123 12.40 8.09 -8.64
CA ALA A 123 11.08 8.71 -8.61
C ALA A 123 10.85 9.50 -7.30
N ALA A 124 11.23 8.93 -6.15
CA ALA A 124 11.13 9.56 -4.84
C ALA A 124 12.00 10.82 -4.71
N GLU A 125 13.22 10.81 -5.27
CA GLU A 125 14.12 11.96 -5.29
C GLU A 125 13.77 12.99 -6.39
N GLY A 126 12.90 12.61 -7.33
CA GLY A 126 12.52 13.38 -8.51
C GLY A 126 11.05 13.78 -8.53
N GLU A 127 10.29 13.21 -9.47
CA GLU A 127 8.93 13.64 -9.79
C GLU A 127 7.91 13.42 -8.67
N LEU A 128 8.17 12.51 -7.72
CA LEU A 128 7.31 12.21 -6.58
C LEU A 128 7.86 12.76 -5.25
N LYS A 129 8.85 13.66 -5.29
CA LYS A 129 9.43 14.23 -4.07
C LYS A 129 8.36 14.90 -3.21
N GLY A 130 8.31 14.52 -1.93
CA GLY A 130 7.31 14.98 -0.97
C GLY A 130 6.00 14.20 -0.98
N ILE A 131 5.80 13.30 -1.95
CA ILE A 131 4.68 12.34 -1.99
C ILE A 131 5.16 10.93 -1.69
N MET A 132 6.29 10.53 -2.28
CA MET A 132 6.96 9.27 -2.05
C MET A 132 8.34 9.51 -1.46
N SER A 133 8.75 8.66 -0.52
CA SER A 133 10.13 8.56 -0.04
C SER A 133 10.67 7.15 -0.21
N TYR A 134 11.98 7.00 -0.07
CA TYR A 134 12.72 5.75 -0.25
C TYR A 134 13.62 5.56 0.97
N SER A 135 13.59 4.39 1.59
CA SER A 135 14.43 4.06 2.73
C SER A 135 15.12 2.71 2.56
N GLU A 136 16.39 2.66 2.97
CA GLU A 136 17.19 1.45 3.18
C GLU A 136 17.49 1.22 4.68
N ASP A 137 16.91 2.03 5.57
CA ASP A 137 17.05 1.85 7.01
C ASP A 137 16.19 0.67 7.49
N ASP A 138 16.53 0.10 8.63
CA ASP A 138 15.79 -1.00 9.24
C ASP A 138 14.56 -0.48 10.01
N LEU A 139 13.61 0.11 9.27
CA LEU A 139 12.45 0.80 9.80
C LEU A 139 11.41 -0.15 10.43
N VAL A 140 10.68 0.38 11.41
CA VAL A 140 9.43 -0.19 11.93
C VAL A 140 8.33 0.87 11.91
N SER A 141 7.07 0.47 12.14
CA SER A 141 5.91 1.37 11.99
C SER A 141 6.01 2.66 12.82
N THR A 142 6.56 2.60 14.03
CA THR A 142 6.63 3.78 14.90
C THR A 142 7.57 4.88 14.42
N ASP A 143 8.54 4.53 13.57
CA ASP A 143 9.51 5.48 13.00
C ASP A 143 8.84 6.46 12.03
N LEU A 144 7.62 6.14 11.57
CA LEU A 144 6.89 6.88 10.55
C LEU A 144 5.70 7.68 11.11
N ASN A 145 5.57 7.76 12.44
CA ASN A 145 4.55 8.60 13.05
C ASN A 145 4.77 10.07 12.70
N GLY A 146 3.77 10.68 12.06
CA GLY A 146 3.82 12.07 11.61
C GLY A 146 4.62 12.27 10.33
N ASP A 147 5.02 11.20 9.64
CA ASP A 147 5.59 11.32 8.30
C ASP A 147 4.49 11.80 7.33
N ASN A 148 4.82 12.77 6.48
CA ASN A 148 3.87 13.42 5.57
C ASN A 148 3.82 12.79 4.18
N HIS A 149 4.66 11.80 3.89
CA HIS A 149 4.65 11.11 2.61
C HIS A 149 3.44 10.18 2.51
N SER A 150 2.87 10.09 1.31
CA SER A 150 1.80 9.13 1.03
C SER A 150 2.32 7.70 0.97
N SER A 151 3.59 7.50 0.59
CA SER A 151 4.19 6.19 0.38
C SER A 151 5.68 6.21 0.69
N ILE A 152 6.13 5.43 1.66
CA ILE A 152 7.55 5.30 2.03
C ILE A 152 8.00 3.90 1.62
N PHE A 153 8.73 3.78 0.51
CA PHE A 153 9.20 2.49 0.03
C PHE A 153 10.30 1.91 0.94
N ASP A 154 10.09 0.69 1.41
CA ASP A 154 11.03 -0.05 2.25
C ASP A 154 11.84 -1.02 1.36
N ALA A 155 13.07 -0.62 1.07
CA ALA A 155 13.94 -1.31 0.14
C ALA A 155 14.52 -2.63 0.68
N LYS A 156 14.47 -2.86 2.00
CA LYS A 156 14.98 -4.09 2.63
C LYS A 156 13.88 -5.10 2.91
N ALA A 157 12.64 -4.65 3.10
CA ALA A 157 11.51 -5.52 3.42
C ALA A 157 10.91 -6.23 2.19
N GLY A 158 11.11 -5.71 0.97
CA GLY A 158 10.65 -6.38 -0.24
C GLY A 158 11.51 -7.58 -0.64
N ILE A 159 10.96 -8.42 -1.52
CA ILE A 159 11.63 -9.65 -1.96
C ILE A 159 11.18 -10.05 -3.37
N SER A 160 12.12 -10.39 -4.24
CA SER A 160 11.84 -10.95 -5.57
C SER A 160 11.92 -12.47 -5.54
N LEU A 161 10.91 -13.15 -6.08
CA LEU A 161 10.99 -14.60 -6.32
C LEU A 161 11.79 -14.91 -7.58
N ASN A 162 11.58 -14.12 -8.62
CA ASN A 162 12.30 -14.13 -9.88
C ASN A 162 12.20 -12.73 -10.52
N ASP A 163 12.79 -12.57 -11.70
CA ASP A 163 12.87 -11.26 -12.36
C ASP A 163 11.48 -10.69 -12.73
N ASN A 164 10.43 -11.52 -12.87
CA ASN A 164 9.09 -11.09 -13.27
C ASN A 164 8.07 -11.10 -12.13
N PHE A 165 8.41 -11.60 -10.94
CA PHE A 165 7.47 -11.74 -9.83
C PHE A 165 8.09 -11.27 -8.52
N VAL A 166 7.57 -10.15 -8.02
CA VAL A 166 8.17 -9.38 -6.93
C VAL A 166 7.13 -9.00 -5.88
N LYS A 167 7.58 -8.94 -4.63
CA LYS A 167 6.88 -8.36 -3.50
C LYS A 167 7.55 -7.03 -3.12
N LEU A 168 6.76 -5.97 -3.07
CA LEU A 168 7.18 -4.61 -2.74
C LEU A 168 6.47 -4.15 -1.47
N VAL A 169 7.20 -3.46 -0.60
CA VAL A 169 6.70 -2.99 0.70
C VAL A 169 6.77 -1.47 0.73
N ALA A 170 5.67 -0.82 1.11
CA ALA A 170 5.64 0.61 1.32
C ALA A 170 4.79 0.97 2.53
N TRP A 171 5.34 1.79 3.42
CA TRP A 171 4.66 2.29 4.60
C TRP A 171 3.87 3.56 4.31
N TYR A 172 2.93 3.88 5.19
CA TYR A 172 2.18 5.14 5.22
C TYR A 172 1.61 5.37 6.62
N ASP A 173 1.59 6.63 7.06
CA ASP A 173 0.81 7.05 8.24
C ASP A 173 -0.69 7.11 7.89
#